data_AF-A0A3M4AJK9-F1
#
_entry.id   AF-A0A3M4AJK9-F1
#
_cell.length_a   1.000
_cell.length_b   1.000
_cell.length_c   1.000
_cell.angle_alpha   90.00
_cell.angle_beta   90.00
_cell.angle_gamma   90.00
#
_symmetry.space_group_name_H-M   'P 1'
#
loop_
_entity.id
_entity.type
_entity.pdbx_description
1 polymer ?
#
loop_
_entity_poly.entity_id
_entity_poly.type
_entity_poly.pdbx_seq_one_letter_code
_entity_poly.pdbx_strand_id
1 'polypeptide(L)'
;MRKSLLVLLLWAPLAMAPLAMALVPQPAQRLDQPTQQAIQRFLLHNRILDSPHDLDSAPYIVAADAGRVLGANGEQVYARGVLDPSQPSYGIFRRGKTYTDPQTRELLGINADDIGTARFVTAGDLTTLAVQRITQEVRPGDRLLRAQSFVDPATLAVTPTAPFIEGQIIDIPKGVTQIGVLDAITLNKGRRDGLVEGQLLNVIKTGASVRDSLTGAPTQLPDERAGTLLVFRTYEKLSYALVLSATRPLAVTDRFETAHQTQ
;
A
#
# COMPACT_ATOMS: atom_id res chain seq x y z
N MET A 1 65.74 -62.58 -35.61
CA MET A 1 65.88 -62.87 -34.17
C MET A 1 65.94 -61.56 -33.39
N ARG A 2 64.97 -61.32 -32.49
CA ARG A 2 64.93 -60.28 -31.42
C ARG A 2 64.95 -58.81 -31.93
N LYS A 3 64.13 -57.88 -31.43
CA LYS A 3 63.76 -57.60 -30.04
C LYS A 3 62.37 -56.95 -29.96
N SER A 4 61.59 -57.44 -29.01
CA SER A 4 60.34 -56.85 -28.52
C SER A 4 60.59 -55.48 -27.87
N LEU A 5 59.66 -54.53 -28.03
CA LEU A 5 59.52 -53.36 -27.18
C LEU A 5 58.19 -53.44 -26.42
N LEU A 6 58.27 -53.23 -25.11
CA LEU A 6 57.22 -53.48 -24.14
C LEU A 6 56.48 -52.18 -23.79
N VAL A 7 55.21 -52.38 -23.48
CA VAL A 7 54.10 -51.45 -23.17
C VAL A 7 54.37 -50.54 -21.96
N LEU A 8 53.74 -49.36 -21.94
CA LEU A 8 53.19 -48.74 -20.72
C LEU A 8 52.08 -47.73 -21.06
N LEU A 9 50.82 -48.18 -20.97
CA LEU A 9 49.65 -47.30 -20.92
C LEU A 9 49.25 -47.12 -19.46
N LEU A 10 49.43 -45.91 -18.95
CA LEU A 10 48.96 -45.47 -17.63
C LEU A 10 47.48 -45.06 -17.78
N TRP A 11 46.57 -45.68 -17.02
CA TRP A 11 45.19 -45.22 -16.85
C TRP A 11 45.05 -44.65 -15.43
N ALA A 12 44.68 -43.38 -15.32
CA ALA A 12 44.29 -42.74 -14.06
C ALA A 12 42.78 -42.48 -14.08
N PRO A 13 42.01 -42.88 -13.05
CA PRO A 13 40.59 -42.55 -12.98
C PRO A 13 40.41 -41.11 -12.47
N LEU A 14 39.72 -40.27 -13.24
CA LEU A 14 39.24 -38.97 -12.77
C LEU A 14 38.15 -39.18 -11.71
N ALA A 15 38.43 -38.81 -10.47
CA ALA A 15 37.42 -38.68 -9.42
C ALA A 15 36.58 -37.43 -9.69
N MET A 16 35.32 -37.63 -10.09
CA MET A 16 34.33 -36.56 -10.27
C MET A 16 33.82 -36.12 -8.90
N ALA A 17 34.20 -34.92 -8.45
CA ALA A 17 33.62 -34.30 -7.26
C ALA A 17 32.13 -33.99 -7.51
N PRO A 18 31.23 -34.21 -6.54
CA PRO A 18 29.82 -33.87 -6.70
C PRO A 18 29.68 -32.35 -6.75
N LEU A 19 29.09 -31.85 -7.85
CA LEU A 19 28.66 -30.47 -7.99
C LEU A 19 27.69 -30.13 -6.85
N ALA A 20 28.13 -29.24 -5.96
CA ALA A 20 27.24 -28.60 -5.01
C ALA A 20 26.13 -27.90 -5.82
N MET A 21 24.90 -28.38 -5.70
CA MET A 21 23.72 -27.68 -6.22
C MET A 21 23.62 -26.34 -5.50
N ALA A 22 24.03 -25.27 -6.15
CA ALA A 22 23.69 -23.92 -5.72
C ALA A 22 22.16 -23.84 -5.67
N LEU A 23 21.59 -23.58 -4.49
CA LEU A 23 20.18 -23.23 -4.36
C LEU A 23 19.95 -21.99 -5.23
N VAL A 24 19.31 -22.17 -6.37
CA VAL A 24 18.76 -21.06 -7.14
C VAL A 24 17.73 -20.40 -6.22
N PRO A 25 17.89 -19.12 -5.84
CA PRO A 25 16.85 -18.44 -5.07
C PRO A 25 15.56 -18.49 -5.89
N GLN A 26 14.50 -19.04 -5.32
CA GLN A 26 13.20 -19.07 -6.01
C GLN A 26 12.80 -17.64 -6.36
N PRO A 27 12.40 -17.36 -7.61
CA PRO A 27 12.00 -16.01 -7.99
C PRO A 27 10.82 -15.62 -7.10
N ALA A 28 10.95 -14.48 -6.41
CA ALA A 28 9.89 -13.99 -5.57
C ALA A 28 8.58 -13.96 -6.36
N GLN A 29 7.53 -14.54 -5.79
CA GLN A 29 6.27 -14.79 -6.49
C GLN A 29 5.66 -13.44 -6.89
N ARG A 30 5.71 -13.12 -8.19
CA ARG A 30 5.19 -11.85 -8.72
C ARG A 30 3.67 -11.83 -8.58
N LEU A 31 3.15 -10.66 -8.19
CA LEU A 31 1.72 -10.40 -8.17
C LEU A 31 1.14 -10.57 -9.58
N ASP A 32 -0.07 -11.10 -9.67
CA ASP A 32 -0.80 -11.21 -10.93
C ASP A 32 -1.29 -9.83 -11.42
N GLN A 33 -1.59 -9.74 -12.71
CA GLN A 33 -1.96 -8.47 -13.36
C GLN A 33 -3.17 -7.77 -12.72
N PRO A 34 -4.27 -8.48 -12.37
CA PRO A 34 -5.41 -7.86 -11.69
C PRO A 34 -5.03 -7.18 -10.36
N THR A 35 -4.22 -7.85 -9.54
CA THR A 35 -3.73 -7.33 -8.26
C THR A 35 -2.87 -6.10 -8.46
N GLN A 36 -1.92 -6.14 -9.40
CA GLN A 36 -1.07 -4.98 -9.71
C GLN A 36 -1.90 -3.76 -10.15
N GLN A 37 -2.89 -3.98 -11.02
CA GLN A 37 -3.77 -2.91 -11.50
C GLN A 37 -4.66 -2.34 -10.38
N ALA A 38 -5.18 -3.19 -9.49
CA ALA A 38 -5.97 -2.75 -8.34
C ALA A 38 -5.14 -1.84 -7.41
N ILE A 39 -3.91 -2.26 -7.08
CA ILE A 39 -2.97 -1.47 -6.28
C ILE A 39 -2.64 -0.15 -6.98
N GLN A 40 -2.29 -0.19 -8.26
CA GLN A 40 -1.91 1.01 -9.02
C GLN A 40 -3.06 2.04 -9.03
N ARG A 41 -4.29 1.61 -9.34
CA ARG A 41 -5.46 2.50 -9.35
C ARG A 41 -5.74 3.09 -7.97
N PHE A 42 -5.53 2.31 -6.91
CA PHE A 42 -5.73 2.79 -5.56
C PHE A 42 -4.71 3.86 -5.16
N LEU A 43 -3.42 3.63 -5.45
CA LEU A 43 -2.33 4.56 -5.12
C LEU A 43 -2.39 5.88 -5.91
N LEU A 44 -3.05 5.91 -7.07
CA LEU A 44 -3.23 7.15 -7.84
C LEU A 44 -4.07 8.20 -7.11
N HIS A 45 -5.02 7.77 -6.28
CA HIS A 45 -6.04 8.65 -5.69
C HIS A 45 -5.99 8.73 -4.16
N ASN A 46 -5.13 7.93 -3.52
CA ASN A 46 -5.06 7.83 -2.07
C ASN A 46 -3.64 8.07 -1.59
N ARG A 47 -3.50 9.02 -0.66
CA ARG A 47 -2.25 9.35 -0.01
C ARG A 47 -2.52 9.62 1.45
N ILE A 48 -1.78 8.95 2.33
CA ILE A 48 -1.78 9.25 3.76
C ILE A 48 -0.64 10.19 4.09
N LEU A 49 -0.90 11.07 5.04
CA LEU A 49 0.12 11.85 5.73
C LEU A 49 0.13 11.44 7.20
N ASP A 50 1.33 11.24 7.73
CA ASP A 50 1.53 10.78 9.12
C ASP A 50 1.11 11.86 10.13
N SER A 51 1.26 13.14 9.77
CA SER A 51 0.89 14.28 10.61
C SER A 51 -0.03 15.27 9.88
N PRO A 52 -1.06 15.83 10.56
CA PRO A 52 -1.84 16.95 10.04
C PRO A 52 -0.98 18.16 9.70
N HIS A 53 0.10 18.37 10.44
CA HIS A 53 1.04 19.47 10.24
C HIS A 53 1.70 19.43 8.85
N ASP A 54 1.93 18.24 8.29
CA ASP A 54 2.54 18.06 6.98
C ASP A 54 1.67 18.64 5.86
N LEU A 55 0.34 18.59 6.04
CA LEU A 55 -0.61 19.20 5.12
C LEU A 55 -0.80 20.69 5.42
N ASP A 56 -0.83 21.06 6.69
CA ASP A 56 -1.13 22.43 7.12
C ASP A 56 -0.05 23.43 6.75
N SER A 57 1.21 22.99 6.80
CA SER A 57 2.41 23.77 6.42
C SER A 57 2.70 23.75 4.91
N ALA A 58 2.00 22.94 4.13
CA ALA A 58 2.20 22.86 2.70
C ALA A 58 1.78 24.16 1.98
N PRO A 59 2.41 24.51 0.85
CA PRO A 59 1.92 25.56 -0.03
C PRO A 59 0.45 25.33 -0.40
N TYR A 60 -0.29 26.39 -0.67
CA TYR A 60 -1.74 26.30 -0.85
C TYR A 60 -2.25 27.17 -2.00
N ILE A 61 -3.38 26.75 -2.58
CA ILE A 61 -4.09 27.49 -3.61
C ILE A 61 -4.77 28.69 -2.98
N VAL A 62 -4.49 29.87 -3.53
CA VAL A 62 -5.14 31.14 -3.16
C VAL A 62 -6.36 31.39 -4.03
N ALA A 63 -6.24 31.12 -5.33
CA ALA A 63 -7.32 31.29 -6.29
C ALA A 63 -7.14 30.33 -7.48
N ALA A 64 -8.25 29.93 -8.08
CA ALA A 64 -8.32 29.39 -9.42
C ALA A 64 -8.88 30.47 -10.35
N ASP A 65 -8.40 30.56 -11.58
CA ASP A 65 -8.93 31.52 -12.55
C ASP A 65 -10.37 31.12 -12.92
N ALA A 66 -11.34 31.77 -12.26
CA ALA A 66 -12.77 31.52 -12.37
C ALA A 66 -13.34 32.01 -13.71
N GLY A 67 -12.84 31.45 -14.81
CA GLY A 67 -13.28 31.80 -16.16
C GLY A 67 -14.30 30.83 -16.74
N ARG A 68 -14.23 29.52 -16.42
CA ARG A 68 -15.08 28.51 -17.07
C ARG A 68 -15.36 27.32 -16.14
N VAL A 69 -16.61 26.89 -16.13
CA VAL A 69 -17.10 25.68 -15.45
C VAL A 69 -16.29 24.45 -15.90
N LEU A 70 -15.76 23.72 -14.91
CA LEU A 70 -15.36 22.31 -14.86
C LEU A 70 -14.73 21.69 -16.13
N GLY A 71 -13.42 21.45 -16.09
CA GLY A 71 -12.81 20.30 -16.78
C GLY A 71 -11.87 20.59 -17.95
N ALA A 72 -11.39 21.83 -18.13
CA ALA A 72 -10.42 22.11 -19.19
C ALA A 72 -8.97 22.01 -18.67
N ASN A 73 -8.23 21.01 -19.14
CA ASN A 73 -6.77 20.99 -19.06
C ASN A 73 -6.20 22.37 -19.47
N GLY A 74 -5.31 22.94 -18.66
CA GLY A 74 -4.68 24.25 -18.95
C GLY A 74 -5.23 25.45 -18.17
N GLU A 75 -6.18 25.26 -17.26
CA GLU A 75 -6.58 26.29 -16.29
C GLU A 75 -5.40 26.71 -15.40
N GLN A 76 -5.32 28.00 -15.07
CA GLN A 76 -4.31 28.54 -14.19
C GLN A 76 -4.82 28.61 -12.76
N VAL A 77 -3.98 28.19 -11.82
CA VAL A 77 -4.21 28.36 -10.40
C VAL A 77 -3.03 29.11 -9.80
N TYR A 78 -3.33 29.91 -8.78
CA TYR A 78 -2.37 30.76 -8.10
C TYR A 78 -2.14 30.23 -6.70
N ALA A 79 -0.88 30.02 -6.35
CA ALA A 79 -0.49 29.39 -5.11
C ALA A 79 0.43 30.29 -4.27
N ARG A 80 0.36 30.12 -2.95
CA ARG A 80 1.25 30.76 -2.00
C ARG A 80 2.07 29.73 -1.25
N GLY A 81 3.34 30.05 -1.03
CA GLY A 81 4.31 29.20 -0.35
C GLY A 81 5.55 28.98 -1.23
N VAL A 82 6.51 28.23 -0.71
CA VAL A 82 7.76 27.93 -1.41
C VAL A 82 7.54 26.70 -2.30
N LEU A 83 7.45 26.94 -3.60
CA LEU A 83 7.38 25.89 -4.63
C LEU A 83 8.72 25.85 -5.38
N ASP A 84 9.28 24.66 -5.46
CA ASP A 84 10.48 24.36 -6.23
C ASP A 84 10.13 24.28 -7.73
N PRO A 85 10.67 25.16 -8.58
CA PRO A 85 10.39 25.19 -10.01
C PRO A 85 10.99 24.00 -10.77
N SER A 86 11.95 23.28 -10.18
CA SER A 86 12.53 22.07 -10.79
C SER A 86 11.60 20.86 -10.71
N GLN A 87 10.56 20.92 -9.87
CA GLN A 87 9.59 19.85 -9.75
C GLN A 87 8.70 19.79 -11.01
N PRO A 88 8.58 18.60 -11.65
CA PRO A 88 7.82 18.47 -12.89
C PRO A 88 6.32 18.67 -12.68
N SER A 89 5.80 18.32 -11.50
CA SER A 89 4.39 18.41 -11.16
C SER A 89 4.18 18.41 -9.64
N TYR A 90 3.13 19.10 -9.20
CA TYR A 90 2.61 19.09 -7.85
C TYR A 90 1.25 18.42 -7.84
N GLY A 91 0.98 17.60 -6.83
CA GLY A 91 -0.38 17.13 -6.55
C GLY A 91 -1.14 18.18 -5.75
N ILE A 92 -2.40 18.39 -6.10
CA ILE A 92 -3.36 19.23 -5.39
C ILE A 92 -4.17 18.30 -4.50
N PHE A 93 -4.17 18.56 -3.20
CA PHE A 93 -4.79 17.72 -2.20
C PHE A 93 -5.67 18.53 -1.26
N ARG A 94 -6.74 17.88 -0.79
CA ARG A 94 -7.59 18.41 0.27
C ARG A 94 -7.51 17.51 1.49
N ARG A 95 -7.67 18.09 2.68
CA ARG A 95 -7.77 17.30 3.91
C ARG A 95 -9.03 16.42 3.82
N GLY A 96 -8.83 15.11 3.86
CA GLY A 96 -9.88 14.11 3.89
C GLY A 96 -10.09 13.55 5.30
N LYS A 97 -10.40 12.26 5.34
CA LYS A 97 -10.68 11.52 6.58
C LYS A 97 -9.47 11.44 7.50
N THR A 98 -9.70 11.56 8.81
CA THR A 98 -8.70 11.32 9.84
C THR A 98 -8.82 9.87 10.33
N TYR A 99 -7.68 9.18 10.42
CA TYR A 99 -7.60 7.81 10.92
C TYR A 99 -7.11 7.79 12.35
N THR A 100 -7.89 7.15 13.20
CA THR A 100 -7.62 7.03 14.64
C THR A 100 -7.67 5.56 15.01
N ASP A 101 -6.78 5.13 15.90
CA ASP A 101 -6.80 3.78 16.42
C ASP A 101 -8.06 3.55 17.29
N PRO A 102 -8.87 2.52 17.00
CA PRO A 102 -10.12 2.29 17.71
C PRO A 102 -9.92 1.89 19.18
N GLN A 103 -8.75 1.38 19.56
CA GLN A 103 -8.45 0.93 20.92
C GLN A 103 -7.77 2.04 21.73
N THR A 104 -6.72 2.65 21.18
CA THR A 104 -5.90 3.63 21.92
C THR A 104 -6.37 5.07 21.74
N ARG A 105 -7.20 5.33 20.71
CA ARG A 105 -7.58 6.68 20.26
C ARG A 105 -6.41 7.53 19.76
N GLU A 106 -5.28 6.90 19.45
CA GLU A 106 -4.12 7.57 18.85
C GLU A 106 -4.43 8.01 17.41
N LEU A 107 -4.02 9.22 17.05
CA LEU A 107 -4.01 9.66 15.65
C LEU A 107 -2.98 8.86 14.85
N LEU A 108 -3.46 8.12 13.84
CA LEU A 108 -2.65 7.27 12.97
C LEU A 108 -2.23 7.98 11.68
N GLY A 109 -3.05 8.89 11.17
CA GLY A 109 -2.76 9.66 9.98
C GLY A 109 -4.00 10.35 9.41
N ILE A 110 -3.80 11.10 8.33
CA ILE A 110 -4.89 11.77 7.60
C ILE A 110 -4.84 11.39 6.12
N ASN A 111 -6.02 11.20 5.52
CA ASN A 111 -6.15 11.08 4.08
C ASN A 111 -5.96 12.46 3.44
N ALA A 112 -5.12 12.52 2.42
CA ALA A 112 -5.03 13.64 1.50
C ALA A 112 -5.83 13.26 0.25
N ASP A 113 -7.03 13.81 0.12
CA ASP A 113 -7.93 13.55 -1.00
C ASP A 113 -7.34 14.18 -2.26
N ASP A 114 -7.20 13.38 -3.32
CA ASP A 114 -6.66 13.81 -4.61
C ASP A 114 -7.65 14.71 -5.35
N ILE A 115 -7.30 15.99 -5.50
CA ILE A 115 -8.07 17.00 -6.25
C ILE A 115 -7.55 17.12 -7.68
N GLY A 116 -6.25 16.89 -7.89
CA GLY A 116 -5.64 16.99 -9.21
C GLY A 116 -4.13 17.10 -9.20
N THR A 117 -3.56 17.48 -10.34
CA THR A 117 -2.13 17.82 -10.47
C THR A 117 -1.95 19.11 -11.24
N ALA A 118 -0.91 19.86 -10.93
CA ALA A 118 -0.54 21.08 -11.64
C ALA A 118 0.97 21.17 -11.84
N ARG A 119 1.38 21.70 -12.99
CA ARG A 119 2.78 21.98 -13.30
C ARG A 119 3.14 23.42 -12.94
N PHE A 120 4.38 23.61 -12.53
CA PHE A 120 4.94 24.94 -12.33
C PHE A 120 4.96 25.73 -13.66
N VAL A 121 4.62 27.02 -13.62
CA VAL A 121 4.68 27.90 -14.80
C VAL A 121 5.60 29.07 -14.52
N THR A 122 5.31 29.86 -13.49
CA THR A 122 6.04 31.11 -13.23
C THR A 122 6.03 31.43 -11.75
N ALA A 123 7.19 31.86 -11.23
CA ALA A 123 7.33 32.41 -9.89
C ALA A 123 6.85 33.87 -9.86
N GLY A 124 6.17 34.25 -8.78
CA GLY A 124 5.73 35.62 -8.51
C GLY A 124 5.26 35.73 -7.06
N ASP A 125 4.63 36.85 -6.68
CA ASP A 125 4.01 37.03 -5.36
C ASP A 125 3.04 35.89 -5.03
N LEU A 126 2.32 35.45 -6.07
CA LEU A 126 1.71 34.14 -6.13
C LEU A 126 2.40 33.36 -7.25
N THR A 127 2.69 32.08 -6.99
CA THR A 127 3.18 31.17 -8.02
C THR A 127 2.03 30.80 -8.94
N THR A 128 2.22 30.96 -10.24
CA THR A 128 1.27 30.49 -11.26
C THR A 128 1.57 29.05 -11.60
N LEU A 129 0.53 28.21 -11.53
CA LEU A 129 0.56 26.80 -11.89
C LEU A 129 -0.47 26.55 -12.99
N ALA A 130 -0.16 25.61 -13.90
CA ALA A 130 -1.11 25.16 -14.90
C ALA A 130 -1.61 23.77 -14.52
N VAL A 131 -2.93 23.63 -14.41
CA VAL A 131 -3.57 22.37 -14.02
C VAL A 131 -3.46 21.37 -15.17
N GLN A 132 -3.02 20.15 -14.84
CA GLN A 132 -2.78 19.04 -15.77
C GLN A 132 -3.87 17.97 -15.68
N ARG A 133 -4.38 17.72 -14.48
CA ARG A 133 -5.42 16.72 -14.19
C ARG A 133 -6.31 17.26 -13.09
N ILE A 134 -7.61 17.07 -13.23
CA ILE A 134 -8.61 17.43 -12.24
C ILE A 134 -9.47 16.19 -11.97
N THR A 135 -9.63 15.84 -10.70
CA THR A 135 -10.61 14.85 -10.23
C THR A 135 -11.76 15.52 -9.50
N GLN A 136 -11.50 16.67 -8.88
CA GLN A 136 -12.51 17.50 -8.22
C GLN A 136 -12.18 18.98 -8.43
N GLU A 137 -13.19 19.84 -8.31
CA GLU A 137 -13.00 21.29 -8.36
C GLU A 137 -11.91 21.77 -7.38
N VAL A 138 -10.93 22.50 -7.92
CA VAL A 138 -9.86 23.14 -7.15
C VAL A 138 -10.42 24.37 -6.43
N ARG A 139 -10.16 24.47 -5.13
CA ARG A 139 -10.69 25.52 -4.27
C ARG A 139 -9.58 26.26 -3.52
N PRO A 140 -9.81 27.54 -3.15
CA PRO A 140 -8.94 28.23 -2.21
C PRO A 140 -8.76 27.41 -0.93
N GLY A 141 -7.51 27.25 -0.49
CA GLY A 141 -7.13 26.45 0.66
C GLY A 141 -6.65 25.03 0.33
N ASP A 142 -6.93 24.49 -0.86
CA ASP A 142 -6.35 23.22 -1.30
C ASP A 142 -4.83 23.28 -1.26
N ARG A 143 -4.19 22.17 -0.89
CA ARG A 143 -2.76 22.08 -0.57
C ARG A 143 -1.96 21.46 -1.71
N LEU A 144 -0.75 21.95 -1.90
CA LEU A 144 0.17 21.47 -2.91
C LEU A 144 1.24 20.62 -2.25
N LEU A 145 1.29 19.35 -2.64
CA LEU A 145 2.33 18.43 -2.21
C LEU A 145 3.17 18.04 -3.42
N ARG A 146 4.47 17.89 -3.19
CA ARG A 146 5.36 17.29 -4.20
C ARG A 146 4.84 15.90 -4.55
N ALA A 147 4.95 15.53 -5.82
CA ALA A 147 4.75 14.16 -6.24
C ALA A 147 5.73 13.26 -5.47
N GLN A 148 5.22 12.21 -4.83
CA GLN A 148 6.09 11.19 -4.25
C GLN A 148 6.41 10.17 -5.34
N SER A 149 7.60 9.57 -5.26
CA SER A 149 7.92 8.38 -6.03
C SER A 149 6.91 7.28 -5.68
N PHE A 150 6.18 6.80 -6.68
CA PHE A 150 5.33 5.63 -6.51
C PHE A 150 6.22 4.40 -6.37
N VAL A 151 5.96 3.56 -5.36
CA VAL A 151 6.50 2.19 -5.36
C VAL A 151 5.86 1.49 -6.55
N ASP A 152 6.69 0.94 -7.44
CA ASP A 152 6.19 0.18 -8.58
C ASP A 152 5.56 -1.13 -8.06
N PRO A 153 4.26 -1.36 -8.24
CA PRO A 153 3.63 -2.62 -7.84
C PRO A 153 4.31 -3.85 -8.43
N ALA A 154 5.02 -3.72 -9.55
CA ALA A 154 5.80 -4.80 -10.17
C ALA A 154 7.03 -5.21 -9.35
N THR A 155 7.52 -4.34 -8.46
CA THR A 155 8.62 -4.65 -7.52
C THR A 155 8.15 -5.24 -6.20
N LEU A 156 6.84 -5.23 -5.93
CA LEU A 156 6.28 -5.85 -4.73
C LEU A 156 6.42 -7.37 -4.84
N ALA A 157 7.22 -7.92 -3.95
CA ALA A 157 7.46 -9.33 -3.77
C ALA A 157 6.85 -9.78 -2.45
N VAL A 158 6.27 -10.98 -2.43
CA VAL A 158 5.79 -11.56 -1.17
C VAL A 158 6.98 -11.79 -0.23
N THR A 159 6.94 -11.18 0.95
CA THR A 159 8.02 -11.31 1.93
C THR A 159 7.77 -12.53 2.83
N PRO A 160 8.70 -13.50 2.93
CA PRO A 160 8.46 -14.78 3.59
C PRO A 160 8.60 -14.75 5.13
N THR A 161 9.25 -13.73 5.71
CA THR A 161 9.49 -13.66 7.16
C THR A 161 9.07 -12.29 7.66
N ALA A 162 8.13 -12.28 8.61
CA ALA A 162 7.72 -11.08 9.30
C ALA A 162 7.50 -11.38 10.80
N PRO A 163 7.74 -10.40 11.69
CA PRO A 163 7.36 -10.53 13.10
C PRO A 163 5.85 -10.77 13.22
N PHE A 164 5.43 -11.45 14.29
CA PHE A 164 4.00 -11.61 14.57
C PHE A 164 3.40 -10.25 14.93
N ILE A 165 2.49 -9.79 14.08
CA ILE A 165 1.76 -8.53 14.22
C ILE A 165 0.27 -8.85 14.17
N GLU A 166 -0.48 -8.28 15.10
CA GLU A 166 -1.94 -8.28 15.11
C GLU A 166 -2.50 -6.85 15.09
N GLY A 167 -3.70 -6.69 14.53
CA GLY A 167 -4.38 -5.40 14.43
C GLY A 167 -5.80 -5.54 13.92
N GLN A 168 -6.38 -4.43 13.47
CA GLN A 168 -7.76 -4.35 12.98
C GLN A 168 -7.84 -3.58 11.66
N ILE A 169 -8.80 -3.98 10.83
CA ILE A 169 -9.20 -3.21 9.65
C ILE A 169 -9.97 -1.98 10.14
N ILE A 170 -9.52 -0.77 9.78
CA ILE A 170 -10.12 0.48 10.27
C ILE A 170 -10.91 1.24 9.22
N ASP A 171 -10.67 0.98 7.93
CA ASP A 171 -11.43 1.66 6.89
C ASP A 171 -11.37 0.99 5.52
N ILE A 172 -12.32 1.40 4.69
CA ILE A 172 -12.39 1.08 3.27
C ILE A 172 -12.57 2.42 2.52
N PRO A 173 -11.52 3.00 1.94
CA PRO A 173 -11.56 4.39 1.46
C PRO A 173 -12.64 4.68 0.40
N LYS A 174 -13.10 3.66 -0.35
CA LYS A 174 -14.19 3.82 -1.33
C LYS A 174 -15.61 3.77 -0.74
N GLY A 175 -15.75 3.65 0.59
CA GLY A 175 -17.04 3.74 1.27
C GLY A 175 -18.03 2.62 0.94
N VAL A 176 -17.54 1.44 0.53
CA VAL A 176 -18.39 0.27 0.32
C VAL A 176 -18.81 -0.34 1.67
N THR A 177 -20.05 -0.82 1.76
CA THR A 177 -20.57 -1.43 2.99
C THR A 177 -20.01 -2.82 3.27
N GLN A 178 -19.36 -3.44 2.29
CA GLN A 178 -18.76 -4.77 2.37
C GLN A 178 -17.39 -4.77 1.72
N ILE A 179 -16.44 -5.48 2.32
CA ILE A 179 -15.08 -5.65 1.79
C ILE A 179 -15.06 -6.86 0.85
N GLY A 180 -14.78 -6.61 -0.42
CA GLY A 180 -14.63 -7.63 -1.47
C GLY A 180 -13.18 -7.99 -1.77
N VAL A 181 -13.00 -8.98 -2.64
CA VAL A 181 -11.69 -9.34 -3.19
C VAL A 181 -11.21 -8.22 -4.12
N LEU A 182 -9.91 -7.90 -4.07
CA LEU A 182 -9.25 -6.75 -4.71
C LEU A 182 -9.67 -5.37 -4.16
N ASP A 183 -10.42 -5.31 -3.06
CA ASP A 183 -10.60 -4.04 -2.35
C ASP A 183 -9.35 -3.70 -1.56
N ALA A 184 -9.01 -2.41 -1.60
CA ALA A 184 -7.98 -1.83 -0.77
C ALA A 184 -8.58 -1.34 0.55
N ILE A 185 -7.94 -1.70 1.64
CA ILE A 185 -8.37 -1.45 3.01
C ILE A 185 -7.24 -0.78 3.79
N THR A 186 -7.61 -0.11 4.88
CA THR A 186 -6.68 0.55 5.79
C THR A 186 -6.56 -0.26 7.08
N LEU A 187 -5.33 -0.50 7.53
CA LEU A 187 -4.99 -1.24 8.75
C LEU A 187 -4.41 -0.30 9.82
N ASN A 188 -4.72 -0.53 11.09
CA ASN A 188 -4.20 0.28 12.21
C ASN A 188 -2.76 0.00 12.63
N LYS A 189 -1.97 -0.63 11.75
CA LYS A 189 -0.56 -0.95 11.99
C LYS A 189 0.27 -0.46 10.82
N GLY A 190 1.45 0.05 11.10
CA GLY A 190 2.36 0.60 10.10
C GLY A 190 3.79 0.07 10.25
N ARG A 191 4.74 0.82 9.69
CA ARG A 191 6.17 0.53 9.76
C ARG A 191 6.67 0.52 11.21
N ARG A 192 6.11 1.37 12.09
CA ARG A 192 6.43 1.39 13.53
C ARG A 192 6.16 0.05 14.20
N ASP A 193 5.13 -0.66 13.75
CA ASP A 193 4.73 -1.97 14.28
C ASP A 193 5.48 -3.13 13.59
N GLY A 194 6.30 -2.84 12.57
CA GLY A 194 7.08 -3.83 11.83
C GLY A 194 6.40 -4.38 10.57
N LEU A 195 5.27 -3.82 10.14
CA LEU A 195 4.68 -4.21 8.86
C LEU A 195 5.57 -3.76 7.70
N VAL A 196 5.70 -4.62 6.70
CA VAL A 196 6.44 -4.36 5.48
C VAL A 196 5.58 -4.58 4.24
N GLU A 197 5.89 -3.86 3.17
CA GLU A 197 5.25 -4.06 1.88
C GLU A 197 5.57 -5.46 1.33
N GLY A 198 4.58 -6.11 0.74
CA GLY A 198 4.64 -7.52 0.33
C GLY A 198 4.29 -8.53 1.42
N GLN A 199 4.03 -8.11 2.65
CA GLN A 199 3.66 -9.03 3.73
C GLN A 199 2.23 -9.56 3.57
N LEU A 200 2.05 -10.85 3.80
CA LEU A 200 0.74 -11.50 3.84
C LEU A 200 0.18 -11.56 5.26
N LEU A 201 -1.11 -11.26 5.41
CA LEU A 201 -1.83 -11.28 6.67
C LEU A 201 -3.08 -12.17 6.55
N ASN A 202 -3.47 -12.79 7.65
CA ASN A 202 -4.72 -13.52 7.77
C ASN A 202 -5.77 -12.60 8.38
N VAL A 203 -6.98 -12.60 7.83
CA VAL A 203 -8.13 -11.96 8.50
C VAL A 203 -8.83 -12.99 9.37
N ILE A 204 -9.03 -12.65 10.64
CA ILE A 204 -9.69 -13.48 11.62
C ILE A 204 -11.02 -12.83 11.99
N LYS A 205 -12.10 -13.58 11.78
CA LYS A 205 -13.43 -13.17 12.16
C LYS A 205 -13.75 -13.74 13.52
N THR A 206 -14.02 -12.84 14.47
CA THR A 206 -14.45 -13.24 15.81
C THR A 206 -15.78 -13.98 15.72
N GLY A 207 -15.87 -15.14 16.36
CA GLY A 207 -17.11 -15.91 16.37
C GLY A 207 -18.29 -15.12 16.94
N ALA A 208 -19.51 -15.43 16.52
CA ALA A 208 -20.68 -14.78 17.12
C ALA A 208 -20.90 -15.27 18.56
N SER A 209 -21.37 -14.37 19.43
CA SER A 209 -21.90 -14.79 20.73
C SER A 209 -23.31 -15.33 20.52
N VAL A 210 -23.49 -16.63 20.75
CA VAL A 210 -24.78 -17.31 20.62
C VAL A 210 -25.30 -17.67 22.00
N ARG A 211 -26.61 -17.60 22.19
CA ARG A 211 -27.23 -18.12 23.41
C ARG A 211 -27.45 -19.62 23.24
N ASP A 212 -26.84 -20.41 24.11
CA ASP A 212 -27.10 -21.84 24.18
C ASP A 212 -28.59 -22.06 24.55
N SER A 213 -29.32 -22.77 23.70
CA SER A 213 -30.76 -23.01 23.89
C SER A 213 -31.06 -23.96 25.04
N LEU A 214 -30.10 -24.81 25.43
CA LEU A 214 -30.25 -25.77 26.53
C LEU A 214 -29.86 -25.15 27.87
N THR A 215 -28.71 -24.48 27.93
CA THR A 215 -28.19 -23.92 29.19
C THR A 215 -28.57 -22.46 29.41
N GLY A 216 -29.01 -21.76 28.36
CA GLY A 216 -29.35 -20.34 28.40
C GLY A 216 -28.13 -19.40 28.50
N ALA A 217 -26.91 -19.94 28.58
CA ALA A 217 -25.67 -19.19 28.74
C ALA A 217 -25.21 -18.58 27.41
N PRO A 218 -24.56 -17.40 27.44
CA PRO A 218 -23.87 -16.87 26.27
C PRO A 218 -22.61 -17.70 25.99
N THR A 219 -22.54 -18.28 24.79
CA THR A 219 -21.42 -19.10 24.32
C THR A 219 -20.80 -18.42 23.10
N GLN A 220 -19.49 -18.23 23.14
CA GLN A 220 -18.74 -17.64 22.03
C GLN A 220 -18.39 -18.73 21.03
N LEU A 221 -18.78 -18.56 19.77
CA LEU A 221 -18.30 -19.43 18.69
C LEU A 221 -16.78 -19.24 18.49
N PRO A 222 -16.07 -20.26 17.99
CA PRO A 222 -14.64 -20.13 17.72
C PRO A 222 -14.35 -19.06 16.67
N ASP A 223 -13.18 -18.45 16.78
CA ASP A 223 -12.65 -17.56 15.77
C ASP A 223 -12.34 -18.36 14.49
N GLU A 224 -12.63 -17.75 13.34
CA GLU A 224 -12.42 -18.40 12.05
C GLU A 224 -11.59 -17.52 11.11
N ARG A 225 -10.76 -18.17 10.29
CA ARG A 225 -10.07 -17.48 9.20
C ARG A 225 -11.07 -17.08 8.11
N ALA A 226 -11.12 -15.79 7.83
CA ALA A 226 -12.08 -15.20 6.90
C ALA A 226 -11.45 -14.71 5.59
N GLY A 227 -10.12 -14.55 5.52
CA GLY A 227 -9.47 -14.09 4.29
C GLY A 227 -7.95 -13.95 4.39
N THR A 228 -7.37 -13.44 3.31
CA THR A 228 -5.93 -13.13 3.18
C THR A 228 -5.76 -11.72 2.64
N LEU A 229 -4.85 -10.95 3.24
CA LEU A 229 -4.48 -9.59 2.82
C LEU A 229 -3.03 -9.55 2.35
N LEU A 230 -2.74 -8.63 1.44
CA LEU A 230 -1.41 -8.24 1.01
C LEU A 230 -1.15 -6.78 1.36
N VAL A 231 -0.20 -6.52 2.24
CA VAL A 231 0.25 -5.15 2.52
C VAL A 231 1.01 -4.64 1.30
N PHE A 232 0.60 -3.51 0.72
CA PHE A 232 1.26 -2.95 -0.48
C PHE A 232 1.80 -1.54 -0.28
N ARG A 233 1.42 -0.87 0.82
CA ARG A 233 1.97 0.43 1.19
C ARG A 233 1.99 0.58 2.70
N THR A 234 3.13 0.97 3.26
CA THR A 234 3.27 1.23 4.71
C THR A 234 3.53 2.71 4.99
N TYR A 235 2.92 3.21 6.05
CA TYR A 235 3.16 4.53 6.64
C TYR A 235 3.72 4.35 8.05
N GLU A 236 3.98 5.42 8.80
CA GLU A 236 4.55 5.29 10.14
C GLU A 236 3.65 4.43 11.06
N LYS A 237 2.36 4.75 11.13
CA LYS A 237 1.43 4.16 12.12
C LYS A 237 0.28 3.35 11.52
N LEU A 238 0.10 3.39 10.21
CA LEU A 238 -0.94 2.64 9.50
C LEU A 238 -0.41 2.10 8.18
N SER A 239 -1.20 1.26 7.52
CA SER A 239 -0.85 0.71 6.22
C SER A 239 -2.06 0.48 5.35
N TYR A 240 -1.81 0.37 4.04
CA TYR A 240 -2.79 -0.11 3.09
C TYR A 240 -2.51 -1.56 2.73
N ALA A 241 -3.59 -2.34 2.67
CA ALA A 241 -3.55 -3.71 2.24
C ALA A 241 -4.64 -3.99 1.20
N LEU A 242 -4.39 -4.97 0.34
CA LEU A 242 -5.33 -5.46 -0.65
C LEU A 242 -5.89 -6.80 -0.19
N VAL A 243 -7.19 -7.00 -0.33
CA VAL A 243 -7.83 -8.29 -0.05
C VAL A 243 -7.56 -9.24 -1.20
N LEU A 244 -6.76 -10.29 -0.97
CA LEU A 244 -6.46 -11.29 -1.99
C LEU A 244 -7.52 -12.38 -2.06
N SER A 245 -8.09 -12.75 -0.90
CA SER A 245 -9.16 -13.74 -0.83
C SER A 245 -10.04 -13.49 0.40
N ALA A 246 -11.30 -13.88 0.28
CA ALA A 246 -12.27 -13.85 1.37
C ALA A 246 -13.14 -15.11 1.30
N THR A 247 -13.13 -15.90 2.37
CA THR A 247 -14.01 -17.08 2.54
C THR A 247 -15.32 -16.70 3.23
N ARG A 248 -15.33 -15.57 3.95
CA ARG A 248 -16.51 -14.97 4.58
C ARG A 248 -16.53 -13.47 4.29
N PRO A 249 -17.70 -12.81 4.36
CA PRO A 249 -17.77 -11.35 4.22
C PRO A 249 -16.87 -10.68 5.27
N LEU A 250 -15.95 -9.84 4.82
CA LEU A 250 -15.05 -9.08 5.66
C LEU A 250 -15.68 -7.72 6.01
N ALA A 251 -15.36 -7.21 7.19
CA ALA A 251 -15.88 -5.95 7.70
C ALA A 251 -14.79 -5.08 8.33
N VAL A 252 -15.06 -3.78 8.42
CA VAL A 252 -14.32 -2.90 9.33
C VAL A 252 -14.45 -3.46 10.74
N THR A 253 -13.39 -3.34 11.55
CA THR A 253 -13.17 -3.93 12.88
C THR A 253 -12.77 -5.40 12.93
N ASP A 254 -12.81 -6.14 11.80
CA ASP A 254 -12.26 -7.50 11.78
C ASP A 254 -10.76 -7.48 12.13
N ARG A 255 -10.33 -8.48 12.91
CA ARG A 255 -8.92 -8.64 13.32
C ARG A 255 -8.10 -9.16 12.14
N PHE A 256 -6.85 -8.73 12.05
CA PHE A 256 -5.86 -9.42 11.24
C PHE A 256 -4.66 -9.85 12.09
N GLU A 257 -3.95 -10.85 11.61
CA GLU A 257 -2.70 -11.31 12.19
C GLU A 257 -1.73 -11.73 11.09
N THR A 258 -0.44 -11.83 11.41
CA THR A 258 0.57 -12.25 10.44
C THR A 258 0.32 -13.68 9.98
N ALA A 259 0.39 -13.93 8.67
CA ALA A 259 0.16 -15.26 8.13
C ALA A 259 1.26 -16.23 8.58
N HIS A 260 0.92 -17.20 9.41
CA HIS A 260 1.81 -18.34 9.68
C HIS A 260 1.96 -19.15 8.39
N GLN A 261 3.18 -19.22 7.85
CA GLN A 261 3.50 -20.22 6.84
C GLN A 261 3.50 -21.58 7.55
N THR A 262 2.43 -22.35 7.40
CA THR A 262 2.49 -23.78 7.67
C THR A 262 3.58 -24.36 6.78
N GLN A 263 4.67 -24.81 7.40
CA GLN A 263 5.74 -25.59 6.78
C GLN A 263 5.19 -26.90 6.19
#